data_AF-A0A8T6LAI9-F1
#
_entry.id   AF-A0A8T6LAI9-F1
#
_cell.length_a   1.000
_cell.length_b   1.000
_cell.length_c   1.000
_cell.angle_alpha   90.00
_cell.angle_beta   90.00
_cell.angle_gamma   90.00
#
_symmetry.space_group_name_H-M   'P 1'
#
loop_
_entity.id
_entity.type
_entity.pdbx_description
1 polymer ?
#
loop_
_entity_poly.entity_id
_entity_poly.type
_entity_poly.pdbx_seq_one_letter_code
_entity_poly.pdbx_strand_id
1 'polypeptide(L)'
;MTPADPDVLYAQIEVAADQEEPLTDEERAEWERLDDDDALPPDPQYNGIWRSSDKGVSWEFRSNENGRPMYFSQIRVDPADPDIVYIVDLRIYKSRDGARTFETLDGYGHVDQHALWINPGDSDHLIAGNDGSVDVSYDQGETWESLRRWSVGQPYHASVDMRRPYYVCTGLQDNGSWCGPSAVRTGEILSEDWYRVGGGDGFYTAVDPTDHTVVYSESQNGNIRRLSLATGEQVSIRPRAPSQNNPSSNIVPMPAQGTEIRWNWNTPFILSPHNPEVVHAAGNRFFTSMDRGETWTMSRDLSRNTDRDMIELMGQANALPRCNQMDRGQECILSRNDGVSAWGAAVSLTESPLVPGLLWMGTDDGNLQVSRDGGASWTEVGENIPGGTKGYYISRIEASHFDAGTAYASVDGHKSGDLAPYVYVTRDYGASWENITSNLPEYGNVNTVRQDPRNRNLLYAGTEFEFFVSLDEGGTWHRFMTGLPVVRIDAVLVHPRDNDLVVATHGRSVLVMDDITPLQQLTPEVMEEDAFLFEPREAVAWKQNRMRSRSVTGDKVLRGDNALPGTAIHYYLADDVDADDVSLTVSDLVTGEVFRNLEATGHDGINRVQWDLRGNVPEDAPGGGGFGFGG
;
A
#
# COMPACT_ATOMS: atom_id res chain seq x y z
N MET A 1 25.08 27.74 8.10
CA MET A 1 25.65 28.33 9.33
C MET A 1 25.22 27.42 10.45
N THR A 2 26.16 26.97 11.27
CA THR A 2 25.81 26.12 12.42
C THR A 2 25.33 27.03 13.56
N PRO A 3 24.36 26.60 14.37
CA PRO A 3 23.96 27.37 15.56
C PRO A 3 25.10 27.49 16.58
N ALA A 4 25.97 26.48 16.66
CA ALA A 4 27.11 26.44 17.56
C ALA A 4 28.19 27.47 17.19
N ASP A 5 28.44 27.65 15.88
CA ASP A 5 29.39 28.63 15.35
C ASP A 5 28.90 29.16 13.99
N PRO A 6 28.44 30.43 13.90
CA PRO A 6 27.93 31.00 12.66
C PRO A 6 28.99 31.13 11.56
N ASP A 7 30.28 31.00 11.89
CA ASP A 7 31.38 31.05 10.92
C ASP A 7 31.58 29.68 10.24
N VAL A 8 31.08 28.60 10.85
CA VAL A 8 31.16 27.23 10.31
C VAL A 8 29.99 26.91 9.38
N LEU A 9 30.31 26.35 8.22
CA LEU A 9 29.35 25.82 7.24
C LEU A 9 29.74 24.39 6.86
N TYR A 10 28.75 23.55 6.61
CA TYR A 10 28.93 22.27 5.93
C TYR A 10 28.10 22.27 4.65
N ALA A 11 28.60 21.59 3.62
CA ALA A 11 27.90 21.37 2.37
C ALA A 11 28.13 19.93 1.90
N GLN A 12 27.05 19.27 1.51
CA GLN A 12 27.13 18.07 0.67
C GLN A 12 27.23 18.56 -0.78
N ILE A 13 28.28 18.17 -1.48
CA ILE A 13 28.48 18.52 -2.89
C ILE A 13 28.39 17.26 -3.71
N GLU A 14 27.62 17.31 -4.79
CA GLU A 14 27.62 16.32 -5.86
C GLU A 14 28.39 16.85 -7.06
N VAL A 15 29.29 16.04 -7.59
CA VAL A 15 30.08 16.31 -8.79
C VAL A 15 29.44 15.55 -9.95
N ALA A 16 29.24 16.24 -11.06
CA ALA A 16 28.75 15.63 -12.28
C ALA A 16 29.94 14.92 -12.97
N ALA A 17 29.84 13.58 -13.09
CA ALA A 17 30.95 12.74 -13.54
C ALA A 17 31.44 13.11 -14.97
N ASP A 18 30.61 13.75 -15.79
CA ASP A 18 30.94 14.20 -17.15
C ASP A 18 31.93 15.37 -17.20
N GLN A 19 32.15 16.06 -16.07
CA GLN A 19 33.10 17.17 -15.95
C GLN A 19 34.43 16.74 -15.29
N GLU A 20 34.59 15.46 -14.98
CA GLU A 20 35.79 14.91 -14.35
C GLU A 20 36.82 14.39 -15.36
N GLU A 21 38.11 14.44 -15.00
CA GLU A 21 39.14 13.80 -15.82
C GLU A 21 39.00 12.27 -15.78
N PRO A 22 39.04 11.58 -16.95
CA PRO A 22 38.97 10.12 -16.98
C PRO A 22 40.11 9.48 -16.20
N LEU A 23 39.79 8.43 -15.44
CA LEU A 23 40.80 7.58 -14.79
C LEU A 23 41.65 6.88 -15.86
N THR A 24 42.97 6.83 -15.65
CA THR A 24 43.86 5.94 -16.39
C THR A 24 43.56 4.47 -16.06
N ASP A 25 43.99 3.54 -16.91
CA ASP A 25 43.79 2.10 -16.69
C ASP A 25 44.43 1.61 -15.37
N GLU A 26 45.55 2.21 -14.97
CA GLU A 26 46.26 1.88 -13.73
C GLU A 26 45.49 2.39 -12.51
N GLU A 27 45.00 3.64 -12.55
CA GLU A 27 44.14 4.20 -11.51
C GLU A 27 42.86 3.39 -11.37
N ARG A 28 42.19 3.06 -12.48
CA ARG A 28 40.99 2.23 -12.47
C ARG A 28 41.21 0.89 -11.77
N ALA A 29 42.28 0.18 -12.10
CA ALA A 29 42.58 -1.12 -11.50
C ALA A 29 42.94 -1.01 -10.00
N GLU A 30 43.61 0.07 -9.59
CA GLU A 30 43.88 0.33 -8.17
C GLU A 30 42.61 0.67 -7.40
N TRP A 31 41.74 1.49 -7.99
CA TRP A 31 40.44 1.86 -7.43
C TRP A 31 39.51 0.66 -7.27
N GLU A 32 39.38 -0.18 -8.30
CA GLU A 32 38.61 -1.44 -8.23
C GLU A 32 39.10 -2.34 -7.07
N ARG A 33 40.42 -2.43 -6.88
CA ARG A 33 40.99 -3.20 -5.77
C ARG A 33 40.69 -2.58 -4.40
N LEU A 34 40.70 -1.26 -4.29
CA LEU A 34 40.44 -0.55 -3.03
C LEU A 34 38.94 -0.53 -2.67
N ASP A 35 38.06 -0.47 -3.68
CA ASP A 35 36.60 -0.54 -3.54
C ASP A 35 36.18 -1.91 -2.97
N ASP A 36 36.74 -3.00 -3.49
CA ASP A 36 36.51 -4.37 -2.97
C ASP A 36 36.86 -4.52 -1.47
N ASP A 37 37.79 -3.71 -0.97
CA ASP A 37 38.28 -3.72 0.41
C ASP A 37 37.64 -2.64 1.31
N ASP A 38 36.68 -1.85 0.80
CA ASP A 38 36.09 -0.67 1.48
C ASP A 38 37.15 0.30 2.01
N ALA A 39 38.22 0.46 1.24
CA ALA A 39 39.46 1.13 1.62
C ALA A 39 39.79 2.35 0.76
N LEU A 40 38.79 2.87 0.02
CA LEU A 40 38.96 4.05 -0.81
C LEU A 40 39.35 5.27 0.04
N PRO A 41 40.47 5.96 -0.27
CA PRO A 41 40.84 7.17 0.45
C PRO A 41 39.84 8.29 0.12
N PRO A 42 39.62 9.24 1.06
CA PRO A 42 38.82 10.40 0.75
C PRO A 42 39.40 11.20 -0.43
N ASP A 43 38.60 11.40 -1.48
CA ASP A 43 38.98 12.11 -2.70
C ASP A 43 38.04 13.31 -2.95
N PRO A 44 38.56 14.56 -2.91
CA PRO A 44 37.79 15.78 -3.13
C PRO A 44 37.26 15.95 -4.56
N GLN A 45 37.65 15.09 -5.51
CA GLN A 45 37.11 15.13 -6.86
C GLN A 45 35.72 14.50 -6.98
N TYR A 46 35.22 13.83 -5.93
CA TYR A 46 33.90 13.20 -5.92
C TYR A 46 32.89 13.91 -5.02
N ASN A 47 31.68 13.36 -5.07
CA ASN A 47 30.63 13.62 -4.10
C ASN A 47 31.16 13.49 -2.67
N GLY A 48 30.81 14.44 -1.81
CA GLY A 48 31.25 14.39 -0.43
C GLY A 48 30.95 15.65 0.36
N ILE A 49 31.42 15.64 1.60
CA ILE A 49 31.19 16.69 2.59
C ILE A 49 32.36 17.67 2.58
N TRP A 50 32.01 18.94 2.49
CA TRP A 50 32.93 20.07 2.59
C TRP A 50 32.60 20.91 3.81
N ARG A 51 33.62 21.47 4.44
CA ARG A 51 33.47 22.38 5.58
C ARG A 51 34.15 23.71 5.30
N SER A 52 33.46 24.80 5.58
CA SER A 52 34.05 26.13 5.71
C SER A 52 34.08 26.54 7.18
N SER A 53 35.13 27.25 7.58
CA SER A 53 35.26 27.86 8.93
C SER A 53 35.33 29.39 8.86
N ASP A 54 34.96 29.98 7.72
CA ASP A 54 35.09 31.41 7.42
C ASP A 54 33.89 31.95 6.61
N LYS A 55 32.68 31.45 6.91
CA LYS A 55 31.41 31.86 6.27
C LYS A 55 31.36 31.58 4.75
N GLY A 56 32.05 30.55 4.31
CA GLY A 56 32.04 30.09 2.92
C GLY A 56 33.06 30.79 2.03
N VAL A 57 34.05 31.50 2.60
CA VAL A 57 35.14 32.12 1.83
C VAL A 57 36.11 31.05 1.33
N SER A 58 36.42 30.05 2.15
CA SER A 58 37.21 28.88 1.79
C SER A 58 36.58 27.59 2.32
N TRP A 59 36.84 26.49 1.63
CA TRP A 59 36.28 25.16 1.92
C TRP A 59 37.39 24.12 1.98
N GLU A 60 37.31 23.26 3.00
CA GLU A 60 38.15 22.08 3.19
C GLU A 60 37.29 20.83 2.97
N PHE A 61 37.74 19.93 2.11
CA PHE A 61 37.11 18.63 1.93
C PHE A 61 37.27 17.78 3.20
N ARG A 62 36.24 17.01 3.56
CA ARG A 62 36.21 16.24 4.83
C ARG A 62 36.13 14.74 4.60
N SER A 63 35.16 14.30 3.80
CA SER A 63 34.93 12.88 3.49
C SER A 63 34.10 12.73 2.21
N ASN A 64 34.07 11.52 1.66
CA ASN A 64 33.12 11.13 0.61
C ASN A 64 31.78 10.60 1.15
N GLU A 65 31.55 10.65 2.46
CA GLU A 65 30.32 10.14 3.08
C GLU A 65 29.08 10.75 2.41
N ASN A 66 28.30 9.88 1.75
CA ASN A 66 27.13 10.21 0.95
C ASN A 66 26.42 8.93 0.50
N GLY A 67 25.35 8.51 1.17
CA GLY A 67 24.69 7.24 0.84
C GLY A 67 23.81 7.32 -0.41
N ARG A 68 22.94 8.34 -0.50
CA ARG A 68 22.04 8.48 -1.67
C ARG A 68 21.61 9.95 -1.92
N PRO A 69 22.46 10.78 -2.51
CA PRO A 69 22.36 12.24 -2.52
C PRO A 69 21.00 12.87 -2.92
N MET A 70 20.35 12.35 -3.96
CA MET A 70 19.03 12.82 -4.45
C MET A 70 17.84 12.44 -3.55
N TYR A 71 18.03 11.45 -2.67
CA TYR A 71 16.97 10.82 -1.87
C TYR A 71 17.19 11.03 -0.36
N PHE A 72 18.46 11.11 0.04
CA PHE A 72 18.99 11.15 1.41
C PHE A 72 20.04 12.28 1.57
N SER A 73 21.05 12.08 2.44
CA SER A 73 22.24 12.93 2.58
C SER A 73 21.99 14.31 3.22
N GLN A 74 21.12 14.33 4.23
CA GLN A 74 20.82 15.54 4.98
C GLN A 74 21.84 15.74 6.12
N ILE A 75 22.70 16.76 5.99
CA ILE A 75 23.64 17.14 7.05
C ILE A 75 22.88 17.83 8.21
N ARG A 76 23.14 17.39 9.43
CA ARG A 76 22.71 18.06 10.67
C ARG A 76 23.92 18.27 11.57
N VAL A 77 24.02 19.45 12.15
CA VAL A 77 25.15 19.81 13.02
C VAL A 77 24.61 20.07 14.41
N ASP A 78 25.31 19.56 15.42
CA ASP A 78 24.94 19.80 16.81
C ASP A 78 24.94 21.31 17.11
N PRO A 79 23.88 21.83 17.75
CA PRO A 79 23.73 23.25 18.04
C PRO A 79 24.68 23.77 19.14
N ALA A 80 25.33 22.89 19.90
CA ALA A 80 26.31 23.24 20.92
C ALA A 80 27.77 22.97 20.50
N ASP A 81 28.00 22.08 19.53
CA ASP A 81 29.34 21.72 19.05
C ASP A 81 29.40 21.56 17.51
N PRO A 82 30.11 22.45 16.77
CA PRO A 82 30.16 22.39 15.32
C PRO A 82 30.99 21.24 14.75
N ASP A 83 31.73 20.48 15.58
CA ASP A 83 32.48 19.28 15.17
C ASP A 83 31.65 18.00 15.29
N ILE A 84 30.48 18.04 15.95
CA ILE A 84 29.52 16.94 15.98
C ILE A 84 28.55 17.08 14.80
N VAL A 85 28.64 16.14 13.86
CA VAL A 85 27.89 16.17 12.60
C VAL A 85 27.18 14.84 12.39
N TYR A 86 25.93 14.90 11.94
CA TYR A 86 25.13 13.75 11.56
C TYR A 86 24.81 13.81 10.08
N ILE A 87 24.91 12.67 9.41
CA ILE A 87 24.39 12.46 8.06
C ILE A 87 23.16 11.59 8.18
N VAL A 88 22.04 12.16 7.81
CA VAL A 88 20.74 11.50 7.80
C VAL A 88 20.56 10.87 6.42
N ASP A 89 20.66 9.54 6.40
CA ASP A 89 20.62 8.70 5.20
C ASP A 89 19.74 7.46 5.42
N LEU A 90 19.91 6.38 4.64
CA LEU A 90 19.37 5.05 4.95
C LEU A 90 19.67 4.68 6.41
N ARG A 91 20.86 5.06 6.89
CA ARG A 91 21.24 5.04 8.30
C ARG A 91 21.63 6.43 8.79
N ILE A 92 21.77 6.60 10.10
CA ILE A 92 22.36 7.82 10.66
C ILE A 92 23.85 7.59 10.86
N TYR A 93 24.68 8.42 10.24
CA TYR A 93 26.13 8.44 10.45
C TYR A 93 26.51 9.62 11.34
N LYS A 94 27.28 9.39 12.39
CA LYS A 94 27.71 10.41 13.35
C LYS A 94 29.22 10.62 13.29
N SER A 95 29.64 11.86 13.20
CA SER A 95 31.03 12.31 13.31
C SER A 95 31.20 13.17 14.57
N ARG A 96 32.38 13.10 15.17
CA ARG A 96 32.82 13.96 16.29
C ARG A 96 34.09 14.75 15.97
N ASP A 97 34.52 14.76 14.70
CA ASP A 97 35.76 15.38 14.24
C ASP A 97 35.53 16.33 13.06
N GLY A 98 34.31 16.87 12.97
CA GLY A 98 33.87 17.80 11.95
C GLY A 98 33.76 17.15 10.57
N ALA A 99 33.09 16.00 10.51
CA ALA A 99 32.79 15.21 9.31
C ALA A 99 33.99 14.54 8.62
N ARG A 100 35.10 14.27 9.32
CA ARG A 100 36.25 13.56 8.73
C ARG A 100 36.09 12.05 8.83
N THR A 101 35.60 11.57 9.97
CA THR A 101 35.28 10.16 10.20
C THR A 101 33.87 10.01 10.75
N PHE A 102 33.23 8.89 10.41
CA PHE A 102 31.86 8.58 10.78
C PHE A 102 31.77 7.20 11.43
N GLU A 103 30.88 7.11 12.42
CA GLU A 103 30.34 5.85 12.91
C GLU A 103 28.87 5.74 12.54
N THR A 104 28.40 4.53 12.32
CA THR A 104 26.98 4.26 12.10
C THR A 104 26.29 4.16 13.45
N LEU A 105 25.18 4.89 13.62
CA LEU A 105 24.30 4.71 14.77
C LEU A 105 23.36 3.53 14.53
N ASP A 106 23.02 2.82 15.60
CA ASP A 106 22.15 1.65 15.56
C ASP A 106 21.09 1.72 16.69
N GLY A 107 20.16 0.76 16.70
CA GLY A 107 19.19 0.59 17.79
C GLY A 107 17.88 1.37 17.65
N TYR A 108 17.79 2.28 16.68
CA TYR A 108 16.51 2.87 16.24
C TYR A 108 15.63 1.84 15.51
N GLY A 109 14.33 2.11 15.41
CA GLY A 109 13.34 1.09 15.04
C GLY A 109 13.20 0.81 13.55
N HIS A 110 13.71 1.69 12.67
CA HIS A 110 13.66 1.50 11.22
C HIS A 110 14.77 2.30 10.51
N VAL A 111 15.22 1.85 9.34
CA VAL A 111 16.15 2.56 8.43
C VAL A 111 15.40 3.64 7.62
N ASP A 112 16.02 4.24 6.59
CA ASP A 112 15.43 5.27 5.72
C ASP A 112 15.07 6.55 6.50
N GLN A 113 16.12 7.27 6.92
CA GLN A 113 15.97 8.46 7.76
C GLN A 113 15.73 9.68 6.87
N HIS A 114 14.65 10.40 7.17
CA HIS A 114 14.25 11.59 6.41
C HIS A 114 14.40 12.88 7.21
N ALA A 115 14.45 12.78 8.53
CA ALA A 115 14.62 13.92 9.42
C ALA A 115 15.41 13.55 10.67
N LEU A 116 16.21 14.50 11.14
CA LEU A 116 16.80 14.48 12.47
C LEU A 116 16.72 15.90 13.05
N TRP A 117 16.16 15.98 14.24
CA TRP A 117 16.14 17.18 15.07
C TRP A 117 17.06 16.97 16.28
N ILE A 118 17.89 17.97 16.56
CA ILE A 118 18.81 17.99 17.69
C ILE A 118 18.36 19.14 18.59
N ASN A 119 18.15 18.85 19.87
CA ASN A 119 17.66 19.84 20.81
C ASN A 119 18.71 20.94 21.07
N PRO A 120 18.42 22.23 20.80
CA PRO A 120 19.37 23.32 20.99
C PRO A 120 19.77 23.59 22.44
N GLY A 121 19.00 23.09 23.41
CA GLY A 121 19.33 23.19 24.83
C GLY A 121 19.99 21.95 25.42
N ASP A 122 20.10 20.86 24.66
CA ASP A 122 20.55 19.55 25.16
C ASP A 122 20.97 18.64 23.99
N SER A 123 22.27 18.58 23.70
CA SER A 123 22.84 17.77 22.61
C SER A 123 22.53 16.28 22.71
N ASP A 124 22.17 15.76 23.89
CA ASP A 124 21.84 14.35 24.08
C ASP A 124 20.44 14.01 23.57
N HIS A 125 19.55 15.00 23.43
CA HIS A 125 18.16 14.79 23.02
C HIS A 125 17.99 14.91 21.51
N LEU A 126 17.78 13.77 20.85
CA LEU A 126 17.58 13.65 19.40
C LEU A 126 16.19 13.11 19.08
N ILE A 127 15.60 13.58 17.98
CA ILE A 127 14.38 13.00 17.40
C ILE A 127 14.63 12.71 15.92
N ALA A 128 14.56 11.44 15.55
CA ALA A 128 14.68 10.96 14.17
C ALA A 128 13.30 10.60 13.59
N GLY A 129 13.06 10.99 12.34
CA GLY A 129 11.89 10.60 11.56
C GLY A 129 12.30 9.74 10.37
N ASN A 130 11.68 8.57 10.24
CA ASN A 130 11.95 7.56 9.22
C ASN A 130 10.67 6.88 8.73
N ASP A 131 10.80 6.02 7.72
CA ASP A 131 9.67 5.30 7.11
C ASP A 131 8.94 4.38 8.11
N GLY A 132 9.61 3.98 9.18
CA GLY A 132 8.99 3.21 10.26
C GLY A 132 8.24 4.04 11.30
N SER A 133 8.40 5.38 11.34
CA SER A 133 7.82 6.40 12.24
C SER A 133 8.89 7.27 12.93
N VAL A 134 8.80 7.47 14.26
CA VAL A 134 9.65 8.39 15.02
C VAL A 134 10.44 7.63 16.08
N ASP A 135 11.74 7.91 16.17
CA ASP A 135 12.63 7.37 17.18
C ASP A 135 13.28 8.52 17.98
N VAL A 136 13.41 8.36 19.30
CA VAL A 136 13.91 9.41 20.21
C VAL A 136 15.11 8.89 21.00
N SER A 137 16.18 9.68 21.11
CA SER A 137 17.35 9.39 21.94
C SER A 137 17.54 10.48 22.99
N TYR A 138 18.09 10.10 24.15
CA TYR A 138 18.45 11.00 25.26
C TYR A 138 19.93 10.81 25.68
N ASP A 139 20.73 10.26 24.78
CA ASP A 139 22.16 9.97 24.95
C ASP A 139 22.91 10.16 23.63
N GLN A 140 22.49 11.14 22.83
CA GLN A 140 23.16 11.56 21.60
C GLN A 140 23.22 10.45 20.52
N GLY A 141 22.24 9.55 20.53
CA GLY A 141 22.04 8.50 19.53
C GLY A 141 22.64 7.14 19.88
N GLU A 142 23.11 6.95 21.11
CA GLU A 142 23.65 5.67 21.59
C GLU A 142 22.52 4.66 21.86
N THR A 143 21.37 5.12 22.38
CA THR A 143 20.15 4.33 22.53
C THR A 143 18.90 5.10 22.09
N TRP A 144 17.88 4.35 21.66
CA TRP A 144 16.67 4.90 21.05
C TRP A 144 15.40 4.31 21.66
N GLU A 145 14.38 5.14 21.81
CA GLU A 145 13.00 4.76 22.05
C GLU A 145 12.17 4.92 20.78
N SER A 146 11.60 3.81 20.31
CA SER A 146 10.73 3.79 19.13
C SER A 146 9.28 4.13 19.46
N LEU A 147 8.79 5.22 18.90
CA LEU A 147 7.39 5.65 19.03
C LEU A 147 6.60 5.19 17.81
N ARG A 148 5.65 4.28 18.02
CA ARG A 148 4.78 3.70 16.97
C ARG A 148 3.30 3.87 17.32
N ARG A 149 2.90 5.10 17.63
CA ARG A 149 1.56 5.40 18.17
C ARG A 149 0.52 5.79 17.12
N TRP A 150 0.93 6.01 15.87
CA TRP A 150 0.04 6.54 14.83
C TRP A 150 -0.16 5.54 13.71
N SER A 151 -1.38 5.50 13.16
CA SER A 151 -1.75 4.71 12.00
C SER A 151 -1.31 5.37 10.70
N VAL A 152 0.00 5.54 10.51
CA VAL A 152 0.60 6.20 9.33
C VAL A 152 1.10 5.22 8.26
N GLY A 153 0.75 3.94 8.37
CA GLY A 153 1.14 2.93 7.39
C GLY A 153 0.64 3.25 5.97
N GLN A 154 1.38 2.74 4.99
CA GLN A 154 1.18 2.94 3.56
C GLN A 154 0.93 1.60 2.84
N PRO A 155 -0.24 0.97 3.06
CA PRO A 155 -0.63 -0.24 2.35
C PRO A 155 -0.87 -0.02 0.86
N TYR A 156 -0.20 -0.82 0.03
CA TYR A 156 -0.42 -0.84 -1.42
C TYR A 156 -1.68 -1.62 -1.81
N HIS A 157 -1.93 -2.73 -1.12
CA HIS A 157 -3.06 -3.63 -1.36
C HIS A 157 -3.57 -4.22 -0.05
N ALA A 158 -4.79 -4.72 -0.04
CA ALA A 158 -5.35 -5.48 1.07
C ALA A 158 -5.96 -6.80 0.56
N SER A 159 -5.94 -7.82 1.41
CA SER A 159 -6.68 -9.06 1.26
C SER A 159 -7.29 -9.47 2.60
N VAL A 160 -8.25 -10.38 2.58
CA VAL A 160 -8.92 -10.88 3.79
C VAL A 160 -9.01 -12.39 3.76
N ASP A 161 -9.12 -12.99 4.94
CA ASP A 161 -9.44 -14.42 5.08
C ASP A 161 -10.87 -14.67 5.57
N MET A 162 -11.20 -15.93 5.82
CA MET A 162 -12.54 -16.35 6.24
C MET A 162 -12.63 -16.74 7.73
N ARG A 163 -11.69 -16.33 8.60
CA ARG A 163 -11.83 -16.55 10.06
C ARG A 163 -12.99 -15.72 10.64
N ARG A 164 -13.40 -15.99 11.88
CA ARG A 164 -14.37 -15.15 12.63
C ARG A 164 -13.81 -14.79 14.02
N PRO A 165 -13.47 -13.52 14.30
CA PRO A 165 -13.30 -12.42 13.35
C PRO A 165 -12.29 -12.76 12.24
N TYR A 166 -12.47 -12.20 11.05
CA TYR A 166 -11.54 -12.41 9.93
C TYR A 166 -10.26 -11.60 10.16
N TYR A 167 -9.24 -11.91 9.37
CA TYR A 167 -8.00 -11.13 9.37
C TYR A 167 -7.87 -10.36 8.06
N VAL A 168 -7.31 -9.16 8.16
CA VAL A 168 -6.87 -8.36 7.04
C VAL A 168 -5.37 -8.55 6.88
N CYS A 169 -4.94 -8.85 5.66
CA CYS A 169 -3.54 -8.90 5.27
C CYS A 169 -3.23 -7.76 4.31
N THR A 170 -2.05 -7.16 4.43
CA THR A 170 -1.63 -6.03 3.60
C THR A 170 -0.12 -6.01 3.42
N GLY A 171 0.33 -5.51 2.28
CA GLY A 171 1.72 -5.16 2.04
C GLY A 171 1.94 -3.66 2.21
N LEU A 172 2.93 -3.29 3.02
CA LEU A 172 3.30 -1.91 3.33
C LEU A 172 4.58 -1.51 2.60
N GLN A 173 4.65 -0.24 2.18
CA GLN A 173 5.91 0.38 1.76
C GLN A 173 6.98 0.25 2.86
N ASP A 174 8.17 -0.23 2.47
CA ASP A 174 9.39 -0.39 3.27
C ASP A 174 9.28 -1.24 4.55
N ASN A 175 8.07 -1.71 4.89
CA ASN A 175 7.76 -2.35 6.16
C ASN A 175 7.22 -3.79 6.02
N GLY A 176 7.29 -4.39 4.82
CA GLY A 176 6.88 -5.77 4.56
C GLY A 176 5.37 -6.03 4.58
N SER A 177 5.00 -7.31 4.59
CA SER A 177 3.59 -7.74 4.58
C SER A 177 3.15 -8.26 5.94
N TRP A 178 1.96 -7.86 6.38
CA TRP A 178 1.42 -8.14 7.71
C TRP A 178 -0.03 -8.62 7.63
N CYS A 179 -0.45 -9.40 8.62
CA CYS A 179 -1.83 -9.79 8.83
C CYS A 179 -2.25 -9.51 10.28
N GLY A 180 -3.47 -9.02 10.48
CA GLY A 180 -4.05 -8.74 11.80
C GLY A 180 -5.56 -8.89 11.80
N PRO A 181 -6.20 -9.05 12.98
CA PRO A 181 -7.63 -9.29 13.07
C PRO A 181 -8.44 -8.03 12.75
N SER A 182 -9.62 -8.18 12.16
CA SER A 182 -10.60 -7.10 12.00
C SER A 182 -11.28 -6.72 13.31
N ALA A 183 -11.31 -7.63 14.29
CA ALA A 183 -11.76 -7.37 15.64
C ALA A 183 -11.15 -8.37 16.63
N VAL A 184 -11.03 -7.98 17.90
CA VAL A 184 -10.69 -8.87 19.02
C VAL A 184 -11.87 -9.03 19.97
N ARG A 185 -11.93 -10.18 20.66
CA ARG A 185 -13.06 -10.53 21.55
C ARG A 185 -12.96 -9.91 22.95
N THR A 186 -11.86 -9.23 23.26
CA THR A 186 -11.58 -8.61 24.56
C THR A 186 -10.60 -7.47 24.36
N GLY A 187 -10.89 -6.28 24.89
CA GLY A 187 -10.02 -5.10 24.80
C GLY A 187 -10.11 -4.38 23.45
N GLU A 188 -8.97 -3.90 22.97
CA GLU A 188 -8.76 -3.15 21.72
C GLU A 188 -7.81 -3.94 20.82
N ILE A 189 -7.77 -3.62 19.52
CA ILE A 189 -6.81 -4.25 18.59
C ILE A 189 -5.43 -3.63 18.84
N LEU A 190 -4.41 -4.45 19.12
CA LEU A 190 -3.07 -3.95 19.43
C LEU A 190 -2.07 -4.27 18.32
N SER A 191 -0.95 -3.54 18.25
CA SER A 191 0.14 -3.83 17.28
C SER A 191 0.63 -5.28 17.35
N GLU A 192 0.60 -5.88 18.53
CA GLU A 192 1.04 -7.27 18.78
C GLU A 192 0.02 -8.34 18.34
N ASP A 193 -1.21 -7.95 17.99
CA ASP A 193 -2.15 -8.86 17.31
C ASP A 193 -1.80 -9.05 15.83
N TRP A 194 -0.96 -8.17 15.27
CA TRP A 194 -0.45 -8.24 13.91
C TRP A 194 0.82 -9.07 13.85
N TYR A 195 0.97 -9.85 12.78
CA TYR A 195 2.14 -10.67 12.53
C TYR A 195 2.59 -10.54 11.08
N ARG A 196 3.91 -10.61 10.88
CA ARG A 196 4.53 -10.50 9.56
C ARG A 196 4.39 -11.79 8.77
N VAL A 197 4.01 -11.68 7.50
CA VAL A 197 3.87 -12.81 6.55
C VAL A 197 4.80 -12.69 5.35
N GLY A 198 5.37 -11.52 5.10
CA GLY A 198 6.30 -11.23 4.01
C GLY A 198 7.25 -10.08 4.37
N GLY A 199 8.34 -9.92 3.62
CA GLY A 199 9.33 -8.87 3.83
C GLY A 199 9.59 -8.02 2.58
N GLY A 200 10.67 -7.24 2.60
CA GLY A 200 10.90 -6.20 1.58
C GLY A 200 9.83 -5.10 1.68
N ASP A 201 9.54 -4.46 0.56
CA ASP A 201 8.30 -3.71 0.41
C ASP A 201 7.21 -4.76 0.27
N GLY A 202 6.22 -4.71 1.16
CA GLY A 202 5.07 -5.57 1.02
C GLY A 202 4.15 -5.02 -0.06
N PHE A 203 3.71 -5.87 -0.99
CA PHE A 203 2.71 -5.49 -2.00
C PHE A 203 1.47 -6.38 -1.90
N TYR A 204 1.19 -7.17 -2.93
CA TYR A 204 0.06 -8.07 -2.97
C TYR A 204 0.18 -9.13 -1.86
N THR A 205 -0.96 -9.40 -1.23
CA THR A 205 -1.13 -10.53 -0.30
C THR A 205 -2.37 -11.30 -0.72
N ALA A 206 -2.40 -12.60 -0.43
CA ALA A 206 -3.60 -13.40 -0.56
C ALA A 206 -3.60 -14.51 0.50
N VAL A 207 -4.78 -14.90 0.95
CA VAL A 207 -4.97 -16.00 1.89
C VAL A 207 -5.88 -17.02 1.23
N ASP A 208 -5.55 -18.30 1.35
CA ASP A 208 -6.46 -19.35 0.87
C ASP A 208 -7.78 -19.27 1.65
N PRO A 209 -8.93 -19.07 0.98
CA PRO A 209 -10.24 -18.92 1.63
C PRO A 209 -10.74 -20.20 2.31
N THR A 210 -10.15 -21.35 1.99
CA THR A 210 -10.48 -22.67 2.56
C THR A 210 -9.50 -23.11 3.65
N ASP A 211 -8.29 -22.54 3.66
CA ASP A 211 -7.26 -22.81 4.67
C ASP A 211 -6.47 -21.53 4.99
N HIS A 212 -6.88 -20.83 6.06
CA HIS A 212 -6.23 -19.58 6.49
C HIS A 212 -4.75 -19.75 6.89
N THR A 213 -4.23 -20.98 6.98
CA THR A 213 -2.81 -21.22 7.26
C THR A 213 -1.94 -21.12 6.01
N VAL A 214 -2.52 -21.09 4.80
CA VAL A 214 -1.77 -20.87 3.55
C VAL A 214 -1.88 -19.41 3.13
N VAL A 215 -0.76 -18.70 3.23
CA VAL A 215 -0.67 -17.26 2.92
C VAL A 215 0.33 -17.04 1.80
N TYR A 216 0.02 -16.10 0.91
CA TYR A 216 0.89 -15.67 -0.16
C TYR A 216 1.22 -14.19 0.02
N SER A 217 2.47 -13.82 -0.29
CA SER A 217 2.94 -12.43 -0.23
C SER A 217 3.87 -12.16 -1.39
N GLU A 218 3.78 -10.96 -1.97
CA GLU A 218 4.72 -10.45 -2.94
C GLU A 218 5.56 -9.31 -2.36
N SER A 219 6.80 -9.28 -2.80
CA SER A 219 7.80 -8.24 -2.53
C SER A 219 8.51 -7.93 -3.84
N GLN A 220 9.22 -6.81 -3.90
CA GLN A 220 9.71 -6.16 -5.11
C GLN A 220 10.03 -7.11 -6.27
N ASN A 221 9.62 -6.74 -7.48
CA ASN A 221 10.01 -7.40 -8.73
C ASN A 221 9.49 -8.85 -8.83
N GLY A 222 8.26 -9.10 -8.37
CA GLY A 222 7.60 -10.39 -8.50
C GLY A 222 8.15 -11.45 -7.57
N ASN A 223 8.82 -11.06 -6.47
CA ASN A 223 9.32 -12.00 -5.46
C ASN A 223 8.16 -12.54 -4.61
N ILE A 224 7.33 -13.37 -5.24
CA ILE A 224 6.18 -14.04 -4.65
C ILE A 224 6.65 -15.24 -3.81
N ARG A 225 6.10 -15.34 -2.60
CA ARG A 225 6.34 -16.43 -1.66
C ARG A 225 5.02 -17.02 -1.16
N ARG A 226 5.03 -18.32 -0.89
CA ARG A 226 3.97 -19.04 -0.16
C ARG A 226 4.49 -19.36 1.24
N LEU A 227 3.69 -19.07 2.26
CA LEU A 227 3.95 -19.31 3.67
C LEU A 227 2.88 -20.24 4.25
N SER A 228 3.30 -21.28 4.96
CA SER A 228 2.44 -22.07 5.83
C SER A 228 2.54 -21.57 7.27
N LEU A 229 1.48 -20.99 7.80
CA LEU A 229 1.40 -20.58 9.21
C LEU A 229 1.34 -21.78 10.16
N ALA A 230 0.98 -22.96 9.68
CA ALA A 230 0.95 -24.18 10.48
C ALA A 230 2.35 -24.72 10.77
N THR A 231 3.29 -24.60 9.82
CA THR A 231 4.65 -25.16 9.93
C THR A 231 5.74 -24.10 10.00
N GLY A 232 5.46 -22.86 9.60
CA GLY A 232 6.44 -21.80 9.40
C GLY A 232 7.23 -21.91 8.09
N GLU A 233 6.93 -22.90 7.24
CA GLU A 233 7.62 -23.10 5.97
C GLU A 233 7.32 -21.97 4.98
N GLN A 234 8.37 -21.40 4.39
CA GLN A 234 8.27 -20.37 3.36
C GLN A 234 8.99 -20.81 2.09
N VAL A 235 8.27 -20.78 0.96
CA VAL A 235 8.78 -21.20 -0.35
C VAL A 235 8.67 -20.05 -1.34
N SER A 236 9.74 -19.77 -2.09
CA SER A 236 9.67 -18.85 -3.23
C SER A 236 8.99 -19.53 -4.40
N ILE A 237 7.84 -18.99 -4.80
CA ILE A 237 7.04 -19.48 -5.92
C ILE A 237 7.14 -18.59 -7.17
N ARG A 238 7.99 -17.56 -7.14
CA ARG A 238 8.25 -16.69 -8.30
C ARG A 238 8.54 -17.53 -9.56
N PRO A 239 7.89 -17.27 -10.70
CA PRO A 239 8.27 -17.88 -11.97
C PRO A 239 9.70 -17.53 -12.36
N ARG A 240 10.52 -18.54 -12.66
CA ARG A 240 11.96 -18.39 -12.96
C ARG A 240 12.31 -19.08 -14.27
N ALA A 241 12.81 -18.30 -15.21
CA ALA A 241 13.46 -18.81 -16.42
C ALA A 241 14.92 -19.23 -16.10
N PRO A 242 15.49 -20.16 -16.86
CA PRO A 242 16.89 -20.56 -16.67
C PRO A 242 17.85 -19.46 -17.10
N SER A 243 18.91 -19.28 -16.31
CA SER A 243 20.01 -18.34 -16.54
C SER A 243 21.36 -19.07 -16.58
N GLN A 244 22.45 -18.35 -16.87
CA GLN A 244 23.80 -18.93 -16.81
C GLN A 244 24.17 -19.36 -15.40
N ASN A 245 23.80 -18.57 -14.39
CA ASN A 245 24.15 -18.81 -12.98
C ASN A 245 23.15 -19.73 -12.27
N ASN A 246 21.95 -19.91 -12.81
CA ASN A 246 20.94 -20.83 -12.30
C ASN A 246 20.20 -21.53 -13.45
N PRO A 247 20.56 -22.78 -13.78
CA PRO A 247 19.95 -23.51 -14.89
C PRO A 247 18.57 -24.09 -14.56
N SER A 248 18.11 -24.03 -13.31
CA SER A 248 16.79 -24.54 -12.93
C SER A 248 15.67 -23.60 -13.36
N SER A 249 14.51 -24.17 -13.67
CA SER A 249 13.28 -23.46 -14.03
C SER A 249 12.11 -24.17 -13.38
N ASN A 250 11.17 -23.40 -12.81
CA ASN A 250 9.86 -23.90 -12.42
C ASN A 250 8.78 -23.60 -13.48
N ILE A 251 9.17 -23.02 -14.61
CA ILE A 251 8.30 -22.82 -15.78
C ILE A 251 8.35 -24.08 -16.66
N VAL A 252 7.17 -24.57 -17.06
CA VAL A 252 6.95 -25.78 -17.85
C VAL A 252 6.04 -25.46 -19.05
N PRO A 253 6.46 -25.75 -20.30
CA PRO A 253 7.80 -26.26 -20.67
C PRO A 253 8.91 -25.25 -20.36
N MET A 254 10.12 -25.77 -20.10
CA MET A 254 11.29 -24.95 -19.78
C MET A 254 11.58 -23.97 -20.93
N PRO A 255 11.62 -22.65 -20.67
CA PRO A 255 11.93 -21.66 -21.70
C PRO A 255 13.42 -21.67 -22.07
N ALA A 256 13.75 -21.01 -23.18
CA ALA A 256 15.14 -20.87 -23.62
C ALA A 256 15.97 -20.10 -22.58
N GLN A 257 17.24 -20.45 -22.43
CA GLN A 257 18.16 -19.74 -21.54
C GLN A 257 18.22 -18.25 -21.92
N GLY A 258 18.14 -17.37 -20.92
CA GLY A 258 18.12 -15.93 -21.15
C GLY A 258 16.79 -15.38 -21.67
N THR A 259 15.71 -16.17 -21.62
CA THR A 259 14.36 -15.65 -21.87
C THR A 259 14.06 -14.54 -20.86
N GLU A 260 13.82 -13.35 -21.37
CA GLU A 260 13.54 -12.16 -20.57
C GLU A 260 12.15 -12.24 -19.93
N ILE A 261 12.13 -11.99 -18.62
CA ILE A 261 10.93 -11.76 -17.84
C ILE A 261 11.14 -10.46 -17.06
N ARG A 262 10.36 -9.44 -17.42
CA ARG A 262 10.32 -8.15 -16.72
C ARG A 262 9.21 -8.19 -15.69
N TRP A 263 9.50 -7.64 -14.51
CA TRP A 263 8.59 -7.58 -13.38
C TRP A 263 8.42 -6.13 -12.97
N ASN A 264 7.20 -5.73 -12.64
CA ASN A 264 6.99 -4.42 -12.05
C ASN A 264 7.49 -4.43 -10.60
N TRP A 265 7.85 -3.27 -10.05
CA TRP A 265 8.20 -3.13 -8.63
C TRP A 265 7.09 -3.71 -7.73
N ASN A 266 5.82 -3.39 -8.03
CA ASN A 266 4.62 -3.91 -7.38
C ASN A 266 3.92 -4.88 -8.35
N THR A 267 4.27 -6.16 -8.30
CA THR A 267 3.83 -7.15 -9.31
C THR A 267 2.51 -7.80 -8.91
N PRO A 268 1.48 -7.80 -9.78
CA PRO A 268 0.21 -8.42 -9.46
C PRO A 268 0.27 -9.95 -9.48
N PHE A 269 -0.32 -10.56 -8.45
CA PHE A 269 -0.72 -11.95 -8.45
C PHE A 269 -2.09 -12.10 -7.78
N ILE A 270 -2.83 -13.14 -8.15
CA ILE A 270 -4.14 -13.46 -7.59
C ILE A 270 -4.27 -14.98 -7.38
N LEU A 271 -5.09 -15.37 -6.40
CA LEU A 271 -5.65 -16.71 -6.33
C LEU A 271 -6.92 -16.76 -7.17
N SER A 272 -7.15 -17.86 -7.87
CA SER A 272 -8.40 -18.01 -8.61
C SER A 272 -9.59 -18.04 -7.64
N PRO A 273 -10.67 -17.27 -7.88
CA PRO A 273 -11.89 -17.35 -7.07
C PRO A 273 -12.60 -18.70 -7.22
N HIS A 274 -12.23 -19.51 -8.21
CA HIS A 274 -12.84 -20.82 -8.50
C HIS A 274 -12.08 -21.99 -7.87
N ASN A 275 -10.77 -21.83 -7.67
CA ASN A 275 -9.93 -22.85 -7.05
C ASN A 275 -8.68 -22.19 -6.41
N PRO A 276 -8.54 -22.18 -5.08
CA PRO A 276 -7.41 -21.52 -4.42
C PRO A 276 -6.06 -22.24 -4.58
N GLU A 277 -6.04 -23.42 -5.22
CA GLU A 277 -4.80 -24.06 -5.68
C GLU A 277 -4.24 -23.41 -6.95
N VAL A 278 -5.07 -22.69 -7.69
CA VAL A 278 -4.68 -22.00 -8.92
C VAL A 278 -4.19 -20.60 -8.57
N VAL A 279 -2.98 -20.28 -9.01
CA VAL A 279 -2.35 -18.97 -8.80
C VAL A 279 -2.02 -18.36 -10.16
N HIS A 280 -2.39 -17.10 -10.35
CA HIS A 280 -2.02 -16.32 -11.53
C HIS A 280 -1.08 -15.21 -11.12
N ALA A 281 -0.05 -14.96 -11.93
CA ALA A 281 0.88 -13.84 -11.76
C ALA A 281 1.15 -13.21 -13.13
N ALA A 282 1.53 -11.93 -13.15
CA ALA A 282 1.83 -11.25 -14.41
C ALA A 282 3.03 -10.32 -14.28
N GLY A 283 4.00 -10.48 -15.18
CA GLY A 283 5.08 -9.53 -15.47
C GLY A 283 4.85 -8.92 -16.85
N ASN A 284 5.86 -8.83 -17.71
CA ASN A 284 5.61 -8.64 -19.15
C ASN A 284 4.90 -9.84 -19.79
N ARG A 285 4.81 -10.96 -19.09
CA ARG A 285 4.16 -12.20 -19.52
C ARG A 285 3.14 -12.62 -18.46
N PHE A 286 2.12 -13.36 -18.89
CA PHE A 286 1.18 -14.03 -17.99
C PHE A 286 1.72 -15.38 -17.54
N PHE A 287 1.51 -15.72 -16.27
CA PHE A 287 1.87 -16.98 -15.66
C PHE A 287 0.67 -17.58 -14.93
N THR A 288 0.45 -18.88 -15.11
CA THR A 288 -0.54 -19.63 -14.35
C THR A 288 0.05 -20.92 -13.79
N SER A 289 -0.22 -21.16 -12.51
CA SER A 289 0.11 -22.37 -11.76
C SER A 289 -1.19 -23.05 -11.34
N MET A 290 -1.22 -24.38 -11.44
CA MET A 290 -2.34 -25.21 -11.00
C MET A 290 -2.04 -25.93 -9.66
N ASP A 291 -0.88 -25.65 -9.07
CA ASP A 291 -0.29 -26.40 -7.96
C ASP A 291 0.30 -25.45 -6.91
N ARG A 292 -0.41 -24.36 -6.60
CA ARG A 292 -0.04 -23.39 -5.55
C ARG A 292 1.34 -22.75 -5.75
N GLY A 293 1.74 -22.57 -7.00
CA GLY A 293 2.98 -21.90 -7.42
C GLY A 293 4.22 -22.80 -7.50
N GLU A 294 4.07 -24.13 -7.40
CA GLU A 294 5.21 -25.06 -7.57
C GLU A 294 5.71 -25.05 -9.01
N THR A 295 4.80 -25.15 -9.98
CA THR A 295 5.11 -25.08 -11.41
C THR A 295 4.21 -24.07 -12.14
N TRP A 296 4.74 -23.50 -13.21
CA TRP A 296 4.08 -22.43 -13.96
C TRP A 296 4.06 -22.71 -15.45
N THR A 297 2.99 -22.36 -16.12
CA THR A 297 2.99 -22.13 -17.58
C THR A 297 3.16 -20.64 -17.85
N MET A 298 3.68 -20.28 -19.03
CA MET A 298 4.05 -18.90 -19.37
C MET A 298 3.59 -18.54 -20.78
N SER A 299 3.06 -17.32 -20.95
CA SER A 299 2.67 -16.77 -22.25
C SER A 299 3.84 -16.15 -23.05
N ARG A 300 3.53 -15.68 -24.27
CA ARG A 300 4.37 -14.69 -24.97
C ARG A 300 4.45 -13.37 -24.18
N ASP A 301 5.30 -12.45 -24.63
CA ASP A 301 5.29 -11.07 -24.12
C ASP A 301 3.94 -10.43 -24.48
N LEU A 302 3.31 -9.85 -23.46
CA LEU A 302 2.00 -9.21 -23.45
C LEU A 302 2.11 -7.71 -23.17
N SER A 303 3.30 -7.13 -23.04
CA SER A 303 3.50 -5.68 -22.97
C SER A 303 3.54 -5.06 -24.38
N ARG A 304 3.56 -3.72 -24.47
CA ARG A 304 3.93 -3.03 -25.73
C ARG A 304 5.42 -3.14 -26.02
N ASN A 305 6.22 -3.63 -25.07
CA ASN A 305 7.68 -3.76 -25.14
C ASN A 305 8.33 -2.41 -25.51
N THR A 306 7.80 -1.34 -24.94
CA THR A 306 8.32 0.02 -25.12
C THR A 306 9.72 0.11 -24.54
N ASP A 307 10.66 0.59 -25.36
CA ASP A 307 12.01 0.88 -24.89
C ASP A 307 12.01 2.16 -24.05
N ARG A 308 12.17 2.00 -22.73
CA ARG A 308 12.17 3.14 -21.78
C ARG A 308 13.34 4.09 -21.99
N ASP A 309 14.41 3.62 -22.60
CA ASP A 309 15.62 4.42 -22.83
C ASP A 309 15.40 5.41 -23.98
N MET A 310 14.38 5.16 -24.81
CA MET A 310 13.92 6.04 -25.87
C MET A 310 12.79 7.00 -25.43
N ILE A 311 12.35 6.92 -24.18
CA ILE A 311 11.36 7.86 -23.63
C ILE A 311 12.08 9.18 -23.32
N GLU A 312 11.50 10.29 -23.79
CA GLU A 312 11.97 11.62 -23.42
C GLU A 312 11.47 11.99 -22.02
N LEU A 313 12.40 12.33 -21.12
CA LEU A 313 12.13 12.82 -19.78
C LEU A 313 12.59 14.27 -19.69
N MET A 314 11.69 15.18 -19.36
CA MET A 314 11.99 16.62 -19.25
C MET A 314 12.65 17.22 -20.52
N GLY A 315 12.29 16.70 -21.70
CA GLY A 315 12.83 17.13 -22.99
C GLY A 315 14.23 16.58 -23.31
N GLN A 316 14.71 15.59 -22.55
CA GLN A 316 15.96 14.87 -22.80
C GLN A 316 15.67 13.39 -23.04
N ALA A 317 16.31 12.80 -24.06
CA ALA A 317 16.23 11.36 -24.26
C ALA A 317 16.86 10.63 -23.05
N ASN A 318 16.16 9.63 -22.50
CA ASN A 318 16.64 8.82 -21.38
C ASN A 318 17.73 7.80 -21.80
N ALA A 319 18.48 8.07 -22.87
CA ALA A 319 19.39 7.13 -23.52
C ALA A 319 20.81 7.12 -22.95
N LEU A 320 21.21 8.18 -22.23
CA LEU A 320 22.51 8.23 -21.56
C LEU A 320 22.57 7.22 -20.41
N PRO A 321 23.74 6.66 -20.06
CA PRO A 321 23.88 5.75 -18.93
C PRO A 321 23.63 6.45 -17.58
N ARG A 322 23.39 5.66 -16.53
CA ARG A 322 23.40 6.19 -15.15
C ARG A 322 24.83 6.58 -14.79
N CYS A 323 25.01 7.70 -14.11
CA CYS A 323 26.34 8.07 -13.61
C CYS A 323 26.87 7.03 -12.61
N ASN A 324 28.12 6.63 -12.78
CA ASN A 324 28.89 5.79 -11.87
C ASN A 324 30.20 6.49 -11.54
N GLN A 325 30.65 6.35 -10.29
CA GLN A 325 31.91 6.90 -9.77
C GLN A 325 33.13 6.47 -10.60
N MET A 326 33.09 5.29 -11.22
CA MET A 326 34.17 4.76 -12.05
C MET A 326 34.16 5.26 -13.50
N ASP A 327 33.11 5.96 -13.92
CA ASP A 327 32.88 6.37 -15.33
C ASP A 327 33.14 7.87 -15.54
N ARG A 328 34.21 8.38 -14.91
CA ARG A 328 34.64 9.79 -15.02
C ARG A 328 34.84 10.21 -16.49
N GLY A 329 34.40 11.43 -16.79
CA GLY A 329 34.46 12.05 -18.11
C GLY A 329 33.45 11.51 -19.12
N GLN A 330 32.48 10.68 -18.70
CA GLN A 330 31.40 10.19 -19.56
C GLN A 330 30.12 11.00 -19.35
N GLU A 331 29.43 11.32 -20.44
CA GLU A 331 28.06 11.86 -20.37
C GLU A 331 27.13 10.82 -19.73
N CYS A 332 26.43 11.22 -18.67
CA CYS A 332 25.57 10.34 -17.90
C CYS A 332 24.40 11.13 -17.28
N ILE A 333 23.39 10.40 -16.80
CA ILE A 333 22.24 10.96 -16.07
C ILE A 333 22.34 10.53 -14.60
N LEU A 334 22.37 11.51 -13.70
CA LEU A 334 22.28 11.27 -12.26
C LEU A 334 20.94 10.60 -11.94
N SER A 335 20.97 9.51 -11.18
CA SER A 335 19.79 8.79 -10.71
C SER A 335 18.83 8.31 -11.82
N ARG A 336 19.40 8.00 -12.99
CA ARG A 336 18.64 7.43 -14.11
C ARG A 336 17.83 6.20 -13.71
N ASN A 337 16.53 6.22 -14.01
CA ASN A 337 15.56 5.16 -13.72
C ASN A 337 15.52 4.73 -12.24
N ASP A 338 15.99 5.58 -11.33
CA ASP A 338 16.00 5.25 -9.91
C ASP A 338 14.57 5.08 -9.39
N GLY A 339 14.33 4.02 -8.62
CA GLY A 339 12.99 3.61 -8.20
C GLY A 339 12.12 2.93 -9.28
N VAL A 340 12.60 2.75 -10.52
CA VAL A 340 11.87 2.04 -11.60
C VAL A 340 12.70 0.87 -12.13
N SER A 341 12.44 -0.33 -11.60
CA SER A 341 13.22 -1.53 -11.90
C SER A 341 13.07 -2.03 -13.35
N ALA A 342 11.87 -1.95 -13.92
CA ALA A 342 11.58 -2.31 -15.31
C ALA A 342 10.41 -1.48 -15.87
N TRP A 343 10.22 -1.53 -17.19
CA TRP A 343 9.10 -0.91 -17.92
C TRP A 343 8.51 -1.93 -18.90
N GLY A 344 7.22 -1.79 -19.22
CA GLY A 344 6.50 -2.77 -20.01
C GLY A 344 6.26 -4.05 -19.21
N ALA A 345 5.70 -3.92 -18.01
CA ALA A 345 5.34 -5.01 -17.11
C ALA A 345 3.89 -4.87 -16.62
N ALA A 346 3.25 -5.99 -16.26
CA ALA A 346 1.90 -5.97 -15.72
C ALA A 346 1.85 -5.26 -14.37
N VAL A 347 0.75 -4.54 -14.18
CA VAL A 347 0.43 -3.80 -12.97
C VAL A 347 -1.00 -4.06 -12.50
N SER A 348 -1.83 -4.66 -13.34
CA SER A 348 -3.17 -5.11 -13.01
C SER A 348 -3.43 -6.49 -13.60
N LEU A 349 -4.04 -7.36 -12.80
CA LEU A 349 -4.45 -8.71 -13.17
C LEU A 349 -5.73 -9.07 -12.41
N THR A 350 -6.73 -9.57 -13.11
CA THR A 350 -7.96 -10.11 -12.48
C THR A 350 -8.47 -11.31 -13.24
N GLU A 351 -9.13 -12.23 -12.53
CA GLU A 351 -9.94 -13.31 -13.10
C GLU A 351 -11.41 -13.02 -12.82
N SER A 352 -12.29 -13.38 -13.75
CA SER A 352 -13.73 -13.25 -13.54
C SER A 352 -14.18 -14.14 -12.38
N PRO A 353 -14.97 -13.61 -11.42
CA PRO A 353 -15.59 -14.42 -10.39
C PRO A 353 -16.71 -15.33 -10.94
N LEU A 354 -17.12 -15.15 -12.20
CA LEU A 354 -18.21 -15.91 -12.84
C LEU A 354 -17.71 -17.02 -13.78
N VAL A 355 -16.59 -16.78 -14.47
CA VAL A 355 -16.10 -17.68 -15.52
C VAL A 355 -14.63 -18.01 -15.26
N PRO A 356 -14.29 -19.27 -14.90
CA PRO A 356 -12.91 -19.70 -14.76
C PRO A 356 -12.12 -19.47 -16.05
N GLY A 357 -10.92 -18.92 -15.95
CA GLY A 357 -10.02 -18.66 -17.07
C GLY A 357 -10.40 -17.46 -17.94
N LEU A 358 -11.43 -16.69 -17.57
CA LEU A 358 -11.66 -15.36 -18.13
C LEU A 358 -10.80 -14.35 -17.37
N LEU A 359 -9.74 -13.89 -18.01
CA LEU A 359 -8.66 -13.12 -17.39
C LEU A 359 -8.50 -11.76 -18.08
N TRP A 360 -8.12 -10.76 -17.30
CA TRP A 360 -7.77 -9.43 -17.79
C TRP A 360 -6.42 -9.01 -17.25
N MET A 361 -5.62 -8.34 -18.08
CA MET A 361 -4.28 -7.89 -17.74
C MET A 361 -4.04 -6.47 -18.26
N GLY A 362 -3.42 -5.64 -17.42
CA GLY A 362 -3.03 -4.27 -17.72
C GLY A 362 -1.55 -4.03 -17.40
N THR A 363 -0.86 -3.24 -18.22
CA THR A 363 0.59 -2.95 -18.07
C THR A 363 0.88 -1.48 -17.79
N ASP A 364 2.08 -1.19 -17.28
CA ASP A 364 2.58 0.18 -17.05
C ASP A 364 2.88 0.95 -18.34
N ASP A 365 3.04 0.27 -19.48
CA ASP A 365 3.13 0.85 -20.83
C ASP A 365 1.78 0.97 -21.55
N GLY A 366 0.67 0.81 -20.82
CA GLY A 366 -0.69 1.09 -21.29
C GLY A 366 -1.27 0.05 -22.24
N ASN A 367 -0.83 -1.20 -22.16
CA ASN A 367 -1.53 -2.31 -22.79
C ASN A 367 -2.66 -2.83 -21.90
N LEU A 368 -3.86 -3.01 -22.47
CA LEU A 368 -5.00 -3.63 -21.79
C LEU A 368 -5.52 -4.78 -22.65
N GLN A 369 -5.59 -5.97 -22.07
CA GLN A 369 -5.91 -7.19 -22.81
C GLN A 369 -6.84 -8.13 -22.01
N VAL A 370 -7.58 -8.95 -22.76
CA VAL A 370 -8.45 -10.01 -22.23
C VAL A 370 -8.06 -11.38 -22.80
N SER A 371 -8.14 -12.41 -21.96
CA SER A 371 -8.09 -13.82 -22.35
C SER A 371 -9.38 -14.51 -21.93
N ARG A 372 -9.91 -15.36 -22.81
CA ARG A 372 -11.15 -16.12 -22.59
C ARG A 372 -10.92 -17.63 -22.58
N ASP A 373 -9.66 -18.06 -22.56
CA ASP A 373 -9.22 -19.44 -22.71
C ASP A 373 -8.14 -19.83 -21.69
N GLY A 374 -8.18 -19.22 -20.49
CA GLY A 374 -7.26 -19.55 -19.41
C GLY A 374 -5.84 -19.01 -19.60
N GLY A 375 -5.69 -17.94 -20.39
CA GLY A 375 -4.41 -17.27 -20.64
C GLY A 375 -3.62 -17.86 -21.82
N ALA A 376 -4.21 -18.78 -22.59
CA ALA A 376 -3.56 -19.37 -23.77
C ALA A 376 -3.46 -18.38 -24.94
N SER A 377 -4.48 -17.56 -25.14
CA SER A 377 -4.48 -16.45 -26.08
C SER A 377 -5.03 -15.16 -25.46
N TRP A 378 -4.54 -14.02 -25.96
CA TRP A 378 -4.84 -12.69 -25.44
C TRP A 378 -5.20 -11.74 -26.57
N THR A 379 -6.26 -10.96 -26.36
CA THR A 379 -6.77 -9.96 -27.30
C THR A 379 -6.53 -8.56 -26.72
N GLU A 380 -5.91 -7.67 -27.50
CA GLU A 380 -5.77 -6.25 -27.14
C GLU A 380 -7.11 -5.53 -27.29
N VAL A 381 -7.45 -4.76 -26.25
CA VAL A 381 -8.73 -4.07 -26.14
C VAL A 381 -8.59 -2.63 -25.61
N GLY A 382 -7.39 -2.19 -25.26
CA GLY A 382 -7.11 -0.83 -24.80
C GLY A 382 -7.20 0.20 -25.92
N GLU A 383 -6.94 -0.18 -27.18
CA GLU A 383 -7.13 0.72 -28.34
C GLU A 383 -8.61 1.05 -28.60
N ASN A 384 -9.54 0.24 -28.07
CA ASN A 384 -10.98 0.49 -28.17
C ASN A 384 -11.50 1.49 -27.12
N ILE A 385 -10.66 1.93 -26.17
CA ILE A 385 -11.01 2.99 -25.22
C ILE A 385 -11.15 4.33 -25.97
N PRO A 386 -12.17 5.16 -25.69
CA PRO A 386 -12.27 6.50 -26.27
C PRO A 386 -11.02 7.35 -25.98
N GLY A 387 -10.24 7.65 -27.03
CA GLY A 387 -8.96 8.36 -26.93
C GLY A 387 -7.73 7.47 -26.69
N GLY A 388 -7.92 6.15 -26.58
CA GLY A 388 -6.90 5.15 -26.26
C GLY A 388 -6.38 5.29 -24.82
N THR A 389 -5.46 4.40 -24.45
CA THR A 389 -4.80 4.43 -23.13
C THR A 389 -3.75 5.52 -23.01
N LYS A 390 -3.35 6.18 -24.12
CA LYS A 390 -2.24 7.15 -24.19
C LYS A 390 -0.89 6.61 -23.69
N GLY A 391 -0.72 5.28 -23.60
CA GLY A 391 0.44 4.65 -22.98
C GLY A 391 0.51 4.83 -21.46
N TYR A 392 -0.61 5.21 -20.83
CA TYR A 392 -0.72 5.42 -19.39
C TYR A 392 -0.87 4.10 -18.63
N TYR A 393 -0.59 4.18 -17.34
CA TYR A 393 -0.63 3.06 -16.41
C TYR A 393 -2.05 2.52 -16.27
N ILE A 394 -2.29 1.22 -16.49
CA ILE A 394 -3.60 0.61 -16.28
C ILE A 394 -3.78 0.29 -14.79
N SER A 395 -4.24 1.26 -13.98
CA SER A 395 -4.18 1.21 -12.52
C SER A 395 -5.03 0.10 -11.90
N ARG A 396 -6.21 -0.20 -12.44
CA ARG A 396 -7.05 -1.31 -11.97
C ARG A 396 -7.94 -1.85 -13.08
N ILE A 397 -8.20 -3.16 -13.03
CA ILE A 397 -9.23 -3.84 -13.81
C ILE A 397 -10.08 -4.64 -12.84
N GLU A 398 -11.40 -4.54 -12.97
CA GLU A 398 -12.38 -5.27 -12.17
C GLU A 398 -13.30 -6.05 -13.10
N ALA A 399 -13.21 -7.38 -13.07
CA ALA A 399 -14.15 -8.23 -13.80
C ALA A 399 -15.48 -8.28 -13.05
N SER A 400 -16.60 -8.13 -13.75
CA SER A 400 -17.89 -7.99 -13.10
C SER A 400 -18.31 -9.24 -12.32
N HIS A 401 -18.95 -9.00 -11.17
CA HIS A 401 -19.59 -10.01 -10.33
C HIS A 401 -20.93 -10.50 -10.88
N PHE A 402 -21.47 -9.88 -11.94
CA PHE A 402 -22.83 -10.13 -12.41
C PHE A 402 -22.97 -10.35 -13.91
N ASP A 403 -21.94 -10.06 -14.72
CA ASP A 403 -21.96 -10.33 -16.15
C ASP A 403 -20.56 -10.67 -16.68
N ALA A 404 -20.43 -11.77 -17.42
CA ALA A 404 -19.13 -12.24 -17.90
C ALA A 404 -18.50 -11.33 -18.98
N GLY A 405 -19.31 -10.60 -19.76
CA GLY A 405 -18.81 -9.66 -20.76
C GLY A 405 -18.37 -8.32 -20.17
N THR A 406 -18.72 -8.06 -18.91
CA THR A 406 -18.56 -6.76 -18.26
C THR A 406 -17.27 -6.69 -17.45
N ALA A 407 -16.53 -5.60 -17.64
CA ALA A 407 -15.38 -5.25 -16.81
C ALA A 407 -15.24 -3.73 -16.69
N TYR A 408 -14.68 -3.27 -15.58
CA TYR A 408 -14.34 -1.87 -15.34
C TYR A 408 -12.83 -1.71 -15.38
N ALA A 409 -12.34 -0.61 -15.92
CA ALA A 409 -10.93 -0.30 -15.96
C ALA A 409 -10.68 1.16 -15.60
N SER A 410 -9.62 1.42 -14.82
CA SER A 410 -9.10 2.76 -14.59
C SER A 410 -7.73 2.92 -15.27
N VAL A 411 -7.52 4.11 -15.84
CA VAL A 411 -6.28 4.50 -16.53
C VAL A 411 -5.68 5.69 -15.79
N ASP A 412 -4.37 5.66 -15.59
CA ASP A 412 -3.67 6.60 -14.72
C ASP A 412 -2.47 7.25 -15.40
N GLY A 413 -2.61 8.55 -15.67
CA GLY A 413 -1.62 9.38 -16.34
C GLY A 413 -0.65 10.13 -15.43
N HIS A 414 -0.70 9.94 -14.10
CA HIS A 414 0.04 10.83 -13.17
C HIS A 414 1.55 10.82 -13.41
N LYS A 415 2.11 9.66 -13.81
CA LYS A 415 3.54 9.51 -14.16
C LYS A 415 3.94 10.28 -15.42
N SER A 416 2.96 10.71 -16.21
CA SER A 416 3.11 11.51 -17.42
C SER A 416 2.66 12.97 -17.22
N GLY A 417 2.35 13.37 -15.98
CA GLY A 417 1.89 14.72 -15.64
C GLY A 417 0.40 14.98 -15.90
N ASP A 418 -0.39 13.95 -16.25
CA ASP A 418 -1.84 14.04 -16.39
C ASP A 418 -2.53 13.50 -15.12
N LEU A 419 -3.07 14.39 -14.30
CA LEU A 419 -3.71 14.06 -13.02
C LEU A 419 -5.23 13.88 -13.13
N ALA A 420 -5.79 13.87 -14.34
CA ALA A 420 -7.22 13.69 -14.52
C ALA A 420 -7.66 12.24 -14.23
N PRO A 421 -8.88 12.02 -13.71
CA PRO A 421 -9.41 10.67 -13.52
C PRO A 421 -9.94 10.07 -14.83
N TYR A 422 -9.67 8.79 -15.05
CA TYR A 422 -10.18 8.03 -16.18
C TYR A 422 -10.75 6.69 -15.72
N VAL A 423 -12.06 6.50 -15.88
CA VAL A 423 -12.78 5.26 -15.55
C VAL A 423 -13.66 4.86 -16.73
N TYR A 424 -13.58 3.58 -17.10
CA TYR A 424 -14.32 3.02 -18.23
C TYR A 424 -15.00 1.71 -17.86
N VAL A 425 -16.09 1.40 -18.57
CA VAL A 425 -16.76 0.10 -18.51
C VAL A 425 -16.86 -0.49 -19.91
N THR A 426 -16.67 -1.80 -20.02
CA THR A 426 -17.01 -2.59 -21.20
C THR A 426 -18.10 -3.58 -20.84
N ARG A 427 -18.88 -4.03 -21.84
CA ARG A 427 -19.94 -5.06 -21.69
C ARG A 427 -19.83 -6.18 -22.72
N ASP A 428 -18.76 -6.16 -23.51
CA ASP A 428 -18.57 -7.01 -24.67
C ASP A 428 -17.13 -7.55 -24.75
N TYR A 429 -16.53 -7.82 -23.59
CA TYR A 429 -15.15 -8.31 -23.48
C TYR A 429 -14.13 -7.33 -24.07
N GLY A 430 -14.36 -6.02 -23.94
CA GLY A 430 -13.44 -4.97 -24.37
C GLY A 430 -13.52 -4.61 -25.84
N ALA A 431 -14.51 -5.12 -26.59
CA ALA A 431 -14.72 -4.72 -27.98
C ALA A 431 -15.18 -3.25 -28.08
N SER A 432 -15.87 -2.74 -27.06
CA SER A 432 -16.17 -1.33 -26.88
C SER A 432 -16.09 -0.92 -25.39
N TRP A 433 -15.80 0.36 -25.16
CA TRP A 433 -15.72 0.96 -23.84
C TRP A 433 -16.52 2.25 -23.76
N GLU A 434 -17.21 2.42 -22.65
CA GLU A 434 -17.94 3.63 -22.27
C GLU A 434 -17.17 4.36 -21.16
N ASN A 435 -17.06 5.69 -21.27
CA ASN A 435 -16.46 6.52 -20.22
C ASN A 435 -17.49 6.77 -19.12
N ILE A 436 -17.14 6.38 -17.90
CA ILE A 436 -17.95 6.56 -16.69
C ILE A 436 -17.22 7.42 -15.64
N THR A 437 -16.25 8.24 -16.05
CA THR A 437 -15.62 9.24 -15.17
C THR A 437 -16.65 10.23 -14.63
N SER A 438 -17.63 10.61 -15.46
CA SER A 438 -18.76 11.47 -15.12
C SER A 438 -18.34 12.74 -14.33
N ASN A 439 -18.83 12.91 -13.10
CA ASN A 439 -18.62 14.07 -12.24
C ASN A 439 -17.47 13.90 -11.23
N LEU A 440 -16.57 12.92 -11.40
CA LEU A 440 -15.34 12.87 -10.61
C LEU A 440 -14.56 14.20 -10.78
N PRO A 441 -13.84 14.67 -9.74
CA PRO A 441 -13.09 15.92 -9.81
C PRO A 441 -12.07 15.95 -10.94
N GLU A 442 -11.83 17.11 -11.54
CA GLU A 442 -10.87 17.28 -12.66
C GLU A 442 -9.43 16.88 -12.31
N TYR A 443 -9.09 16.85 -11.01
CA TYR A 443 -7.79 16.44 -10.49
C TYR A 443 -7.93 15.36 -9.42
N GLY A 444 -7.08 14.33 -9.51
CA GLY A 444 -7.05 13.18 -8.61
C GLY A 444 -7.20 11.89 -9.41
N ASN A 445 -6.08 11.35 -9.88
CA ASN A 445 -6.04 10.11 -10.64
C ASN A 445 -6.71 8.96 -9.87
N VAL A 446 -7.25 7.99 -10.60
CA VAL A 446 -7.95 6.84 -10.02
C VAL A 446 -6.95 5.71 -9.83
N ASN A 447 -6.72 5.35 -8.57
CA ASN A 447 -5.82 4.27 -8.18
C ASN A 447 -6.56 2.92 -8.20
N THR A 448 -7.86 2.91 -7.90
CA THR A 448 -8.67 1.69 -7.93
C THR A 448 -10.14 1.97 -8.26
N VAL A 449 -10.73 1.09 -9.07
CA VAL A 449 -12.19 0.99 -9.29
C VAL A 449 -12.64 -0.44 -8.94
N ARG A 450 -13.75 -0.59 -8.23
CA ARG A 450 -14.32 -1.89 -7.82
C ARG A 450 -15.83 -1.91 -7.96
N GLN A 451 -16.39 -3.06 -8.30
CA GLN A 451 -17.82 -3.32 -8.26
C GLN A 451 -18.16 -4.02 -6.95
N ASP A 452 -19.27 -3.63 -6.33
CA ASP A 452 -19.78 -4.36 -5.16
C ASP A 452 -20.24 -5.78 -5.55
N PRO A 453 -19.91 -6.82 -4.76
CA PRO A 453 -20.26 -8.19 -5.11
C PRO A 453 -21.75 -8.54 -4.94
N ARG A 454 -22.57 -7.66 -4.33
CA ARG A 454 -23.99 -7.89 -4.05
C ARG A 454 -24.93 -6.88 -4.73
N ASN A 455 -24.45 -5.71 -5.11
CA ASN A 455 -25.22 -4.74 -5.90
C ASN A 455 -24.49 -4.36 -7.21
N ARG A 456 -25.10 -4.68 -8.35
CA ARG A 456 -24.56 -4.41 -9.70
C ARG A 456 -24.26 -2.92 -9.94
N ASN A 457 -25.06 -2.03 -9.38
CA ASN A 457 -24.98 -0.60 -9.64
C ASN A 457 -24.04 0.12 -8.66
N LEU A 458 -23.64 -0.55 -7.57
CA LEU A 458 -22.75 0.02 -6.57
C LEU A 458 -21.29 -0.14 -7.01
N LEU A 459 -20.64 0.98 -7.31
CA LEU A 459 -19.21 1.03 -7.62
C LEU A 459 -18.45 1.85 -6.57
N TYR A 460 -17.19 1.51 -6.37
CA TYR A 460 -16.23 2.22 -5.50
C TYR A 460 -15.07 2.75 -6.34
N ALA A 461 -14.68 4.01 -6.15
CA ALA A 461 -13.50 4.61 -6.78
C ALA A 461 -12.58 5.24 -5.73
N GLY A 462 -11.39 4.69 -5.59
CA GLY A 462 -10.31 5.26 -4.78
C GLY A 462 -9.42 6.16 -5.63
N THR A 463 -9.26 7.43 -5.23
CA THR A 463 -8.44 8.42 -5.94
C THR A 463 -7.25 8.86 -5.11
N GLU A 464 -6.44 9.77 -5.65
CA GLU A 464 -5.30 10.38 -4.94
C GLU A 464 -5.71 11.18 -3.70
N PHE A 465 -6.92 11.72 -3.66
CA PHE A 465 -7.33 12.65 -2.61
C PHE A 465 -8.61 12.24 -1.87
N GLU A 466 -9.51 11.50 -2.50
CA GLU A 466 -10.84 11.22 -1.96
C GLU A 466 -11.31 9.81 -2.33
N PHE A 467 -12.35 9.35 -1.64
CA PHE A 467 -13.01 8.09 -1.91
C PHE A 467 -14.43 8.36 -2.39
N PHE A 468 -14.85 7.71 -3.48
CA PHE A 468 -16.16 7.91 -4.10
C PHE A 468 -16.93 6.59 -4.23
N VAL A 469 -18.26 6.72 -4.22
CA VAL A 469 -19.20 5.66 -4.57
C VAL A 469 -20.18 6.12 -5.64
N SER A 470 -20.64 5.21 -6.47
CA SER A 470 -21.74 5.42 -7.39
C SER A 470 -22.82 4.38 -7.12
N LEU A 471 -24.09 4.78 -7.18
CA LEU A 471 -25.26 3.91 -7.02
C LEU A 471 -25.96 3.62 -8.35
N ASP A 472 -25.42 4.13 -9.45
CA ASP A 472 -25.95 4.09 -10.81
C ASP A 472 -24.87 3.65 -11.82
N GLU A 473 -23.96 2.78 -11.39
CA GLU A 473 -22.94 2.13 -12.22
C GLU A 473 -21.94 3.10 -12.90
N GLY A 474 -21.60 4.19 -12.21
CA GLY A 474 -20.68 5.23 -12.66
C GLY A 474 -21.35 6.39 -13.39
N GLY A 475 -22.69 6.42 -13.45
CA GLY A 475 -23.45 7.56 -13.95
C GLY A 475 -23.20 8.83 -13.14
N THR A 476 -23.17 8.71 -11.81
CA THR A 476 -22.90 9.78 -10.85
C THR A 476 -22.07 9.24 -9.69
N TRP A 477 -21.01 9.95 -9.33
CA TRP A 477 -20.14 9.67 -8.22
C TRP A 477 -20.43 10.62 -7.04
N HIS A 478 -20.50 10.05 -5.85
CA HIS A 478 -20.70 10.73 -4.59
C HIS A 478 -19.49 10.51 -3.71
N ARG A 479 -19.00 11.56 -3.06
CA ARG A 479 -17.93 11.40 -2.06
C ARG A 479 -18.45 10.50 -0.94
N PHE A 480 -17.65 9.49 -0.59
CA PHE A 480 -18.04 8.49 0.39
C PHE A 480 -17.94 9.02 1.81
N MET A 481 -19.11 9.22 2.41
CA MET A 481 -19.35 9.58 3.82
C MET A 481 -18.58 10.80 4.36
N THR A 482 -19.09 11.37 5.44
CA THR A 482 -18.38 12.38 6.21
C THR A 482 -17.39 11.71 7.16
N GLY A 483 -16.12 12.14 7.16
CA GLY A 483 -15.14 11.72 8.18
C GLY A 483 -13.93 10.94 7.66
N LEU A 484 -13.95 10.45 6.41
CA LEU A 484 -12.72 9.97 5.79
C LEU A 484 -11.77 11.16 5.52
N PRO A 485 -10.50 11.09 5.95
CA PRO A 485 -9.52 12.14 5.69
C PRO A 485 -9.23 12.24 4.19
N VAL A 486 -8.75 13.41 3.75
CA VAL A 486 -8.17 13.55 2.42
C VAL A 486 -6.89 12.71 2.38
N VAL A 487 -6.93 11.61 1.65
CA VAL A 487 -5.85 10.62 1.59
C VAL A 487 -5.97 9.81 0.30
N ARG A 488 -4.83 9.37 -0.23
CA ARG A 488 -4.75 8.44 -1.35
C ARG A 488 -5.32 7.07 -0.97
N ILE A 489 -6.18 6.53 -1.83
CA ILE A 489 -6.83 5.22 -1.65
C ILE A 489 -6.31 4.24 -2.70
N ASP A 490 -5.45 3.30 -2.32
CA ASP A 490 -4.79 2.37 -3.26
C ASP A 490 -5.59 1.08 -3.51
N ALA A 491 -6.33 0.59 -2.51
CA ALA A 491 -7.15 -0.61 -2.64
C ALA A 491 -8.44 -0.56 -1.83
N VAL A 492 -9.48 -1.16 -2.40
CA VAL A 492 -10.80 -1.34 -1.80
C VAL A 492 -11.22 -2.78 -2.05
N LEU A 493 -11.81 -3.41 -1.04
CA LEU A 493 -12.47 -4.70 -1.19
C LEU A 493 -13.65 -4.82 -0.23
N VAL A 494 -14.64 -5.62 -0.60
CA VAL A 494 -15.76 -5.98 0.27
C VAL A 494 -15.54 -7.40 0.76
N HIS A 495 -15.57 -7.61 2.08
CA HIS A 495 -15.48 -8.95 2.64
C HIS A 495 -16.74 -9.75 2.23
N PRO A 496 -16.62 -10.89 1.50
CA PRO A 496 -17.75 -11.53 0.84
C PRO A 496 -18.82 -12.05 1.80
N ARG A 497 -18.42 -12.47 3.00
CA ARG A 497 -19.33 -12.94 4.06
C ARG A 497 -19.89 -11.82 4.94
N ASP A 498 -19.02 -11.00 5.52
CA ASP A 498 -19.39 -10.07 6.60
C ASP A 498 -19.85 -8.69 6.12
N ASN A 499 -19.76 -8.39 4.81
CA ASN A 499 -20.14 -7.11 4.21
C ASN A 499 -19.38 -5.90 4.77
N ASP A 500 -18.17 -6.11 5.28
CA ASP A 500 -17.33 -5.01 5.69
C ASP A 500 -16.54 -4.49 4.48
N LEU A 501 -16.43 -3.16 4.36
CA LEU A 501 -15.61 -2.51 3.34
C LEU A 501 -14.23 -2.23 3.93
N VAL A 502 -13.21 -2.87 3.35
CA VAL A 502 -11.82 -2.71 3.74
C VAL A 502 -11.14 -1.77 2.76
N VAL A 503 -10.55 -0.70 3.27
CA VAL A 503 -9.95 0.39 2.50
C VAL A 503 -8.48 0.54 2.89
N ALA A 504 -7.57 0.32 1.94
CA ALA A 504 -6.15 0.57 2.09
C ALA A 504 -5.83 2.01 1.68
N THR A 505 -5.26 2.78 2.59
CA THR A 505 -4.95 4.20 2.39
C THR A 505 -3.46 4.46 2.50
N HIS A 506 -2.90 5.34 1.68
CA HIS A 506 -1.49 5.70 1.75
C HIS A 506 -1.28 6.79 2.83
N GLY A 507 -0.92 6.39 4.05
CA GLY A 507 -0.64 7.30 5.17
C GLY A 507 -1.71 7.37 6.26
N ARG A 508 -2.81 6.59 6.14
CA ARG A 508 -3.81 6.38 7.20
C ARG A 508 -4.06 4.89 7.51
N SER A 509 -3.14 4.00 7.08
CA SER A 509 -3.21 2.55 7.25
C SER A 509 -4.46 1.92 6.61
N VAL A 510 -4.92 0.79 7.14
CA VAL A 510 -6.14 0.13 6.69
C VAL A 510 -7.31 0.56 7.56
N LEU A 511 -8.42 0.92 6.92
CA LEU A 511 -9.70 1.22 7.57
C LEU A 511 -10.69 0.10 7.25
N VAL A 512 -11.45 -0.33 8.25
CA VAL A 512 -12.56 -1.27 8.09
C VAL A 512 -13.84 -0.55 8.45
N MET A 513 -14.71 -0.40 7.46
CA MET A 513 -16.08 0.03 7.71
C MET A 513 -16.94 -1.20 7.90
N ASP A 514 -17.44 -1.36 9.12
CA ASP A 514 -18.23 -2.52 9.46
C ASP A 514 -19.66 -2.37 8.93
N ASP A 515 -20.09 -3.38 8.16
CA ASP A 515 -21.41 -3.51 7.57
C ASP A 515 -21.85 -2.40 6.59
N ILE A 516 -21.58 -2.61 5.30
CA ILE A 516 -22.07 -1.75 4.20
C ILE A 516 -23.41 -2.21 3.61
N THR A 517 -24.11 -3.13 4.27
CA THR A 517 -25.42 -3.63 3.82
C THR A 517 -26.40 -2.50 3.45
N PRO A 518 -26.48 -1.36 4.17
CA PRO A 518 -27.32 -0.24 3.75
C PRO A 518 -26.98 0.30 2.37
N LEU A 519 -25.70 0.44 2.02
CA LEU A 519 -25.29 0.91 0.68
C LEU A 519 -25.66 -0.10 -0.41
N GLN A 520 -25.55 -1.40 -0.10
CA GLN A 520 -25.92 -2.46 -1.04
C GLN A 520 -27.43 -2.51 -1.29
N GLN A 521 -28.25 -2.16 -0.30
CA GLN A 521 -29.70 -2.16 -0.39
C GLN A 521 -30.30 -0.79 -0.77
N LEU A 522 -29.52 0.29 -0.71
CA LEU A 522 -29.99 1.63 -1.09
C LEU A 522 -30.17 1.71 -2.61
N THR A 523 -31.41 1.62 -3.05
CA THR A 523 -31.81 1.80 -4.46
C THR A 523 -32.64 3.07 -4.63
N PRO A 524 -32.86 3.55 -5.86
CA PRO A 524 -33.80 4.64 -6.12
C PRO A 524 -35.18 4.40 -5.52
N GLU A 525 -35.69 3.16 -5.58
CA GLU A 525 -36.99 2.80 -5.00
C GLU A 525 -37.00 2.94 -3.47
N VAL A 526 -35.92 2.56 -2.79
CA VAL A 526 -35.78 2.75 -1.33
C VAL A 526 -35.76 4.23 -0.98
N MET A 527 -35.07 5.05 -1.78
CA MET A 527 -34.98 6.49 -1.56
C MET A 527 -36.32 7.23 -1.80
N GLU A 528 -37.29 6.60 -2.47
CA GLU A 528 -38.65 7.12 -2.67
C GLU A 528 -39.60 6.80 -1.50
N GLU A 529 -39.23 5.90 -0.58
CA GLU A 529 -40.04 5.57 0.61
C GLU A 529 -39.81 6.57 1.76
N ASP A 530 -40.86 6.87 2.54
CA ASP A 530 -40.74 7.74 3.73
C ASP A 530 -39.76 7.16 4.77
N ALA A 531 -39.76 5.83 4.92
CA ALA A 531 -38.85 5.10 5.79
C ALA A 531 -38.66 3.66 5.30
N PHE A 532 -37.42 3.15 5.37
CA PHE A 532 -37.10 1.78 4.97
C PHE A 532 -36.16 1.11 5.98
N LEU A 533 -36.53 -0.06 6.50
CA LEU A 533 -35.67 -0.84 7.40
C LEU A 533 -34.79 -1.79 6.57
N PHE A 534 -33.48 -1.57 6.59
CA PHE A 534 -32.53 -2.46 5.91
C PHE A 534 -32.44 -3.81 6.63
N GLU A 535 -32.23 -4.89 5.87
CA GLU A 535 -32.02 -6.21 6.47
C GLU A 535 -30.74 -6.21 7.32
N PRO A 536 -30.83 -6.43 8.64
CA PRO A 536 -29.65 -6.41 9.49
C PRO A 536 -28.78 -7.65 9.26
N ARG A 537 -27.46 -7.50 9.34
CA ARG A 537 -26.54 -8.64 9.25
C ARG A 537 -26.74 -9.63 10.40
N GLU A 538 -26.35 -10.88 10.15
CA GLU A 538 -26.33 -11.93 11.18
C GLU A 538 -25.45 -11.50 12.37
N ALA A 539 -26.05 -11.52 13.57
CA ALA A 539 -25.38 -11.09 14.79
C ALA A 539 -24.65 -12.25 15.48
N VAL A 540 -23.41 -12.02 15.94
CA VAL A 540 -22.67 -12.99 16.75
C VAL A 540 -22.52 -12.47 18.18
N ALA A 541 -23.11 -13.19 19.14
CA ALA A 541 -22.92 -12.92 20.57
C ALA A 541 -21.56 -13.45 21.06
N TRP A 542 -20.52 -12.61 20.95
CA TRP A 542 -19.16 -12.99 21.32
C TRP A 542 -19.00 -13.27 22.82
N LYS A 543 -18.35 -14.39 23.15
CA LYS A 543 -17.83 -14.64 24.49
C LYS A 543 -16.43 -14.04 24.64
N GLN A 544 -16.23 -13.29 25.72
CA GLN A 544 -14.94 -12.72 26.09
C GLN A 544 -13.86 -13.79 26.15
N ASN A 545 -12.70 -13.51 25.56
CA ASN A 545 -11.55 -14.41 25.58
C ASN A 545 -10.55 -14.00 26.67
N ARG A 546 -10.75 -14.54 27.89
CA ARG A 546 -9.88 -14.21 29.04
C ARG A 546 -8.39 -14.49 28.82
N MET A 547 -8.04 -15.46 27.98
CA MET A 547 -6.63 -15.77 27.69
C MET A 547 -5.93 -14.68 26.88
N ARG A 548 -6.69 -13.82 26.19
CA ARG A 548 -6.17 -12.66 25.46
C ARG A 548 -6.44 -11.34 26.17
N SER A 549 -6.97 -11.38 27.39
CA SER A 549 -7.14 -10.18 28.20
C SER A 549 -5.77 -9.63 28.60
N ARG A 550 -5.56 -8.33 28.38
CA ARG A 550 -4.33 -7.63 28.77
C ARG A 550 -4.67 -6.54 29.80
N SER A 551 -3.86 -6.45 30.85
CA SER A 551 -4.07 -5.52 31.96
C SER A 551 -2.83 -4.71 32.34
N VAL A 552 -1.68 -4.98 31.70
CA VAL A 552 -0.41 -4.29 31.97
C VAL A 552 0.15 -3.77 30.65
N THR A 553 -0.28 -2.57 30.26
CA THR A 553 0.23 -1.84 29.09
C THR A 553 0.45 -0.37 29.49
N GLY A 554 1.20 0.38 28.68
CA GLY A 554 1.36 1.82 28.82
C GLY A 554 0.65 2.58 27.71
N ASP A 555 0.66 3.91 27.76
CA ASP A 555 0.03 4.74 26.73
C ASP A 555 0.79 4.73 25.39
N LYS A 556 2.02 4.20 25.35
CA LYS A 556 2.90 4.14 24.16
C LYS A 556 2.55 3.03 23.17
N VAL A 557 1.30 2.58 23.13
CA VAL A 557 0.84 1.48 22.28
C VAL A 557 -0.24 1.98 21.32
N LEU A 558 -0.11 1.67 20.04
CA LEU A 558 -1.19 1.89 19.07
C LEU A 558 -2.36 0.96 19.42
N ARG A 559 -3.55 1.56 19.48
CA ARG A 559 -4.81 0.88 19.74
C ARG A 559 -5.73 1.14 18.55
N GLY A 560 -6.20 0.08 17.94
CA GLY A 560 -7.23 0.10 16.91
C GLY A 560 -8.60 -0.13 17.54
N ASP A 561 -9.61 0.47 16.91
CA ASP A 561 -10.99 0.34 17.33
C ASP A 561 -11.53 -1.06 17.03
N ASN A 562 -12.41 -1.56 17.90
CA ASN A 562 -13.23 -2.74 17.63
C ASN A 562 -14.61 -2.29 17.16
N ALA A 563 -15.20 -3.06 16.24
CA ALA A 563 -16.63 -2.94 15.95
C ALA A 563 -17.45 -3.09 17.24
N LEU A 564 -18.53 -2.33 17.37
CA LEU A 564 -19.40 -2.39 18.54
C LEU A 564 -20.00 -3.79 18.70
N PRO A 565 -20.14 -4.29 19.95
CA PRO A 565 -20.68 -5.62 20.19
C PRO A 565 -22.16 -5.70 19.80
N GLY A 566 -22.57 -6.86 19.29
CA GLY A 566 -23.95 -7.13 18.87
C GLY A 566 -24.15 -6.97 17.37
N THR A 567 -25.21 -6.29 16.95
CA THR A 567 -25.47 -5.98 15.54
C THR A 567 -25.97 -4.56 15.36
N ALA A 568 -25.62 -3.97 14.22
CA ALA A 568 -26.15 -2.69 13.83
C ALA A 568 -27.48 -2.89 13.10
N ILE A 569 -28.46 -2.07 13.45
CA ILE A 569 -29.75 -1.98 12.76
C ILE A 569 -29.74 -0.67 12.01
N HIS A 570 -29.98 -0.74 10.71
CA HIS A 570 -29.95 0.40 9.82
C HIS A 570 -31.32 0.64 9.21
N TYR A 571 -31.66 1.90 9.00
CA TYR A 571 -32.87 2.30 8.28
C TYR A 571 -32.64 3.62 7.56
N TYR A 572 -33.36 3.82 6.48
CA TYR A 572 -33.44 5.08 5.74
C TYR A 572 -34.66 5.86 6.20
N LEU A 573 -34.53 7.18 6.28
CA LEU A 573 -35.63 8.13 6.44
C LEU A 573 -35.56 9.16 5.31
N ALA A 574 -36.70 9.46 4.69
CA ALA A 574 -36.79 10.56 3.75
C ALA A 574 -36.62 11.92 4.46
N ASP A 575 -36.41 12.97 3.67
CA ASP A 575 -36.38 14.34 4.17
C ASP A 575 -37.71 14.67 4.89
N ASP A 576 -37.63 15.46 5.97
CA ASP A 576 -38.78 15.97 6.74
C ASP A 576 -39.56 14.94 7.60
N VAL A 577 -38.98 13.76 7.90
CA VAL A 577 -39.53 12.86 8.95
C VAL A 577 -39.27 13.45 10.34
N ASP A 578 -40.30 13.63 11.16
CA ASP A 578 -40.14 14.10 12.54
C ASP A 578 -39.44 13.02 13.39
N ALA A 579 -38.33 13.40 14.03
CA ALA A 579 -37.56 12.50 14.88
C ALA A 579 -38.39 11.92 16.04
N ASP A 580 -39.40 12.64 16.51
CA ASP A 580 -40.31 12.18 17.58
C ASP A 580 -41.25 11.05 17.11
N ASP A 581 -41.44 10.87 15.80
CA ASP A 581 -42.29 9.83 15.21
C ASP A 581 -41.53 8.53 14.90
N VAL A 582 -40.20 8.51 15.08
CA VAL A 582 -39.36 7.34 14.79
C VAL A 582 -39.24 6.45 16.02
N SER A 583 -39.64 5.18 15.90
CA SER A 583 -39.45 4.19 16.95
C SER A 583 -38.87 2.88 16.40
N LEU A 584 -37.97 2.26 17.17
CA LEU A 584 -37.34 1.01 16.79
C LEU A 584 -37.57 -0.05 17.86
N THR A 585 -38.22 -1.14 17.47
CA THR A 585 -38.58 -2.24 18.37
C THR A 585 -38.05 -3.56 17.82
N VAL A 586 -37.41 -4.35 18.67
CA VAL A 586 -37.03 -5.73 18.37
C VAL A 586 -38.03 -6.66 19.04
N SER A 587 -38.72 -7.47 18.24
CA SER A 587 -39.68 -8.45 18.71
C SER A 587 -39.34 -9.86 18.22
N ASP A 588 -39.80 -10.86 18.96
CA ASP A 588 -39.74 -12.25 18.52
C ASP A 588 -40.75 -12.47 17.37
N LEU A 589 -40.25 -12.97 16.24
CA LEU A 589 -41.04 -13.11 15.01
C LEU A 589 -42.24 -14.06 15.16
N VAL A 590 -42.17 -15.03 16.07
CA VAL A 590 -43.20 -16.07 16.22
C VAL A 590 -44.27 -15.66 17.22
N THR A 591 -43.85 -15.11 18.36
CA THR A 591 -44.72 -14.76 19.48
C THR A 591 -45.20 -13.31 19.43
N GLY A 592 -44.49 -12.44 18.72
CA GLY A 592 -44.71 -10.99 18.72
C GLY A 592 -44.28 -10.30 20.01
N GLU A 593 -43.65 -11.01 20.95
CA GLU A 593 -43.19 -10.45 22.21
C GLU A 593 -42.07 -9.43 21.96
N VAL A 594 -42.22 -8.23 22.52
CA VAL A 594 -41.19 -7.19 22.45
C VAL A 594 -40.02 -7.59 23.33
N PHE A 595 -38.87 -7.81 22.71
CA PHE A 595 -37.63 -8.15 23.39
C PHE A 595 -36.87 -6.90 23.84
N ARG A 596 -36.83 -5.87 22.99
CA ARG A 596 -36.07 -4.63 23.23
C ARG A 596 -36.70 -3.44 22.52
N ASN A 597 -36.84 -2.33 23.23
CA ASN A 597 -37.04 -1.02 22.60
C ASN A 597 -35.68 -0.34 22.46
N LEU A 598 -35.43 0.26 21.31
CA LEU A 598 -34.19 0.97 20.99
C LEU A 598 -34.51 2.44 20.76
N GLU A 599 -33.60 3.30 21.21
CA GLU A 599 -33.65 4.72 20.90
C GLU A 599 -33.25 4.90 19.43
N ALA A 600 -34.20 5.36 18.62
CA ALA A 600 -33.98 5.64 17.21
C ALA A 600 -33.42 7.05 17.02
N THR A 601 -32.67 7.25 15.94
CA THR A 601 -32.20 8.54 15.44
C THR A 601 -33.10 8.97 14.28
N GLY A 602 -33.49 10.24 14.25
CA GLY A 602 -34.35 10.80 13.20
C GLY A 602 -33.58 11.71 12.24
N HIS A 603 -32.43 11.26 11.73
CA HIS A 603 -31.68 12.03 10.73
C HIS A 603 -32.16 11.70 9.31
N ASP A 604 -32.15 12.67 8.40
CA ASP A 604 -32.42 12.41 6.99
C ASP A 604 -31.37 11.43 6.42
N GLY A 605 -31.81 10.48 5.59
CA GLY A 605 -30.96 9.47 4.99
C GLY A 605 -30.73 8.23 5.87
N ILE A 606 -29.54 7.62 5.76
CA ILE A 606 -29.22 6.37 6.46
C ILE A 606 -28.90 6.63 7.93
N ASN A 607 -29.65 5.97 8.80
CA ASN A 607 -29.48 5.92 10.24
C ASN A 607 -28.90 4.58 10.69
N ARG A 608 -28.23 4.57 11.84
CA ARG A 608 -27.61 3.38 12.44
C ARG A 608 -27.84 3.37 13.95
N VAL A 609 -28.42 2.28 14.46
CA VAL A 609 -28.61 2.03 15.89
C VAL A 609 -27.96 0.70 16.27
N GLN A 610 -27.14 0.69 17.32
CA GLN A 610 -26.48 -0.53 17.78
C GLN A 610 -27.38 -1.30 18.75
N TRP A 611 -27.66 -2.57 18.46
CA TRP A 611 -28.28 -3.50 19.39
C TRP A 611 -27.27 -4.49 19.94
N ASP A 612 -27.07 -4.48 21.26
CA ASP A 612 -26.12 -5.33 21.98
C ASP A 612 -26.59 -6.77 22.24
N LEU A 613 -27.69 -7.19 21.61
CA LEU A 613 -28.34 -8.50 21.73
C LEU A 613 -28.92 -8.80 23.12
N ARG A 614 -29.09 -7.78 23.97
CA ARG A 614 -29.78 -7.92 25.26
C ARG A 614 -31.21 -7.42 25.17
N GLY A 615 -32.06 -7.97 26.03
CA GLY A 615 -33.44 -7.51 26.19
C GLY A 615 -33.52 -6.18 26.94
N ASN A 616 -34.74 -5.70 27.17
CA ASN A 616 -34.97 -4.57 28.07
C ASN A 616 -34.38 -4.85 29.47
N VAL A 617 -33.86 -3.80 30.13
CA VAL A 617 -33.48 -3.91 31.55
C VAL A 617 -34.75 -4.16 32.35
N PRO A 618 -34.80 -5.18 33.24
CA PRO A 618 -35.99 -5.41 34.06
C PRO A 618 -36.37 -4.16 34.85
N GLU A 619 -37.66 -3.80 34.91
CA GLU A 619 -38.16 -2.62 35.62
C GLU A 619 -37.75 -2.59 37.11
N ASP A 620 -37.44 -3.75 37.69
CA ASP A 620 -37.00 -3.93 39.09
C ASP A 620 -35.48 -4.04 39.29
N ALA A 621 -34.65 -3.71 38.30
CA ALA A 621 -33.19 -3.70 38.49
C ALA A 621 -32.82 -2.61 39.52
N PRO A 622 -32.22 -2.97 40.68
CA PRO A 622 -31.86 -1.97 41.68
C PRO A 622 -30.87 -0.99 41.04
N GLY A 623 -31.21 0.30 41.04
CA GLY A 623 -30.42 1.37 40.44
C GLY A 623 -28.94 1.19 40.79
N GLY A 624 -28.14 0.84 39.78
CA GLY A 624 -26.72 0.65 39.93
C GLY A 624 -26.10 1.96 40.38
N GLY A 625 -25.77 2.06 41.66
CA GLY A 625 -25.02 3.18 42.21
C GLY A 625 -23.77 3.40 41.36
N GLY A 626 -23.61 4.65 40.90
CA GLY A 626 -22.43 5.06 40.17
C GLY A 626 -21.17 4.68 40.95
N PHE A 627 -20.40 3.75 40.41
CA PHE A 627 -19.01 3.58 40.80
C PHE A 627 -18.21 4.68 40.11
N GLY A 628 -18.12 5.83 40.79
CA GLY A 628 -17.08 6.80 40.51
C GLY A 628 -15.74 6.18 40.88
N PHE A 629 -14.88 5.94 39.88
CA PHE A 629 -13.47 5.74 40.12
C PHE A 629 -12.78 7.09 40.00
N GLY A 630 -12.54 7.71 41.15
CA GLY A 630 -11.38 8.58 41.33
C GLY A 630 -10.17 7.72 41.65
N GLY A 631 -9.05 8.02 41.00
CA GLY A 631 -7.77 7.34 41.17
C GLY A 631 -6.86 7.62 39.99
#